data_AF-A0A7S1A2Z2-F1
#
_entry.id   AF-A0A7S1A2Z2-F1
#
_cell.length_a   1.000
_cell.length_b   1.000
_cell.length_c   1.000
_cell.angle_alpha   90.00
_cell.angle_beta   90.00
_cell.angle_gamma   90.00
#
_symmetry.space_group_name_H-M   'P 1'
#
loop_
_entity.id
_entity.type
_entity.pdbx_description
1 polymer ?
#
loop_
_entity_poly.entity_id
_entity_poly.type
_entity_poly.pdbx_seq_one_letter_code
_entity_poly.pdbx_strand_id
1 'polypeptide(L)'
;MFVCFPYFSIPMLKAFVATSVWLPRTTGLRLSTLESEEELCAGSSNSCNGNQCCEGFEGSNSLTFPCPNADETFDGCQTTQRYTFSPETLSASELVRCPGSCEWCSAEQCCPGFVGSNYLTFPCSTAPTSYAMCQTTTRITDSSACEADTGLVAHGDSHVISVTGEKFAFWSTGWSTFVQIPKDVEPDSEPQLVVTGNVLPYDDNKCAPTFLQHVKMSGSILEYHEILVRAGPLDGAVPFGVSLDGSGFKPIDASSSSKIYVGPFFSMYGMISDDESDVWGPDARLQINVGALLVTVKQHTEDLQAGSRSMLDLSVDGLRGVDSVGGLLGVDSSLTAEQQHPECVEVSFIEQGVRSTRYEQSRAVGFHSPRSNYAPLRDAV
;
A
#
# COMPACT_ATOMS: atom_id res chain seq x y z
N MET A 1 29.99 -72.14 12.25
CA MET A 1 30.53 -71.18 13.24
C MET A 1 29.31 -70.59 13.95
N PHE A 2 29.08 -71.05 15.18
CA PHE A 2 27.96 -70.69 16.04
C PHE A 2 28.19 -69.30 16.66
N VAL A 3 27.17 -68.44 16.67
CA VAL A 3 26.91 -67.56 17.82
C VAL A 3 25.39 -67.41 17.97
N CYS A 4 24.83 -68.22 18.87
CA CYS A 4 23.56 -67.93 19.55
C CYS A 4 23.90 -67.14 20.82
N PHE A 5 23.13 -66.10 21.16
CA PHE A 5 22.94 -65.69 22.55
C PHE A 5 21.44 -65.41 22.83
N PRO A 6 20.94 -65.73 24.04
CA PRO A 6 19.52 -65.93 24.30
C PRO A 6 18.88 -64.84 25.19
N TYR A 7 17.54 -64.89 25.26
CA TYR A 7 16.68 -64.67 26.43
C TYR A 7 17.00 -63.52 27.42
N PHE A 8 16.07 -62.58 27.54
CA PHE A 8 15.73 -61.97 28.84
C PHE A 8 14.21 -61.82 28.96
N SER A 9 13.67 -62.26 30.09
CA SER A 9 12.25 -62.35 30.39
C SER A 9 12.03 -62.06 31.89
N ILE A 10 10.90 -61.38 32.21
CA ILE A 10 10.17 -61.29 33.51
C ILE A 10 10.74 -60.30 34.59
N PRO A 11 9.95 -59.69 35.55
CA PRO A 11 8.48 -59.53 35.75
C PRO A 11 7.93 -58.10 36.08
N MET A 12 6.62 -57.97 35.86
CA MET A 12 5.51 -57.44 36.70
C MET A 12 5.73 -56.83 38.12
N LEU A 13 4.82 -55.87 38.40
CA LEU A 13 4.08 -55.55 39.64
C LEU A 13 4.71 -54.67 40.73
N LYS A 14 4.18 -53.44 40.90
CA LYS A 14 3.71 -52.94 42.20
C LYS A 14 2.49 -52.03 42.04
N ALA A 15 1.40 -52.46 42.65
CA ALA A 15 0.20 -51.68 42.90
C ALA A 15 0.47 -50.61 43.98
N PHE A 16 -0.12 -49.43 43.83
CA PHE A 16 -0.39 -48.54 44.95
C PHE A 16 -1.86 -48.11 44.89
N VAL A 17 -2.62 -48.61 45.86
CA VAL A 17 -3.94 -48.14 46.25
C VAL A 17 -3.73 -47.18 47.42
N ALA A 18 -4.24 -45.95 47.32
CA ALA A 18 -4.48 -45.05 48.45
C ALA A 18 -5.60 -44.08 48.04
N THR A 19 -6.86 -44.46 48.29
CA THR A 19 -7.70 -43.95 49.39
C THR A 19 -7.90 -42.44 49.39
N SER A 20 -9.09 -42.08 48.93
CA SER A 20 -9.85 -40.84 49.06
C SER A 20 -9.71 -40.09 50.39
N VAL A 21 -9.50 -38.77 50.29
CA VAL A 21 -9.95 -37.79 51.31
C VAL A 21 -10.77 -36.72 50.61
N TRP A 22 -12.09 -36.79 50.84
CA TRP A 22 -13.03 -35.70 50.64
C TRP A 22 -12.94 -34.76 51.86
N LEU A 23 -12.76 -33.46 51.61
CA LEU A 23 -13.02 -32.40 52.59
C LEU A 23 -14.03 -31.41 51.96
N PRO A 24 -15.17 -31.15 52.60
CA PRO A 24 -16.16 -30.17 52.15
C PRO A 24 -15.95 -28.79 52.82
N ARG A 25 -16.67 -27.79 52.29
CA ARG A 25 -16.88 -26.39 52.77
C ARG A 25 -15.77 -25.41 52.33
N THR A 26 -16.08 -24.27 51.71
CA THR A 26 -17.13 -23.29 52.07
C THR A 26 -17.66 -22.54 50.85
N THR A 27 -18.95 -22.26 50.87
CA THR A 27 -19.65 -21.28 50.04
C THR A 27 -19.52 -19.87 50.64
N GLY A 28 -19.44 -18.85 49.78
CA GLY A 28 -19.54 -17.42 50.12
C GLY A 28 -18.16 -16.75 50.27
N LEU A 29 -17.82 -15.66 49.61
CA LEU A 29 -18.61 -14.60 48.96
C LEU A 29 -17.89 -14.17 47.68
N ARG A 30 -18.67 -13.93 46.61
CA ARG A 30 -18.24 -13.04 45.54
C ARG A 30 -18.03 -11.66 46.15
N LEU A 31 -16.79 -11.23 46.29
CA LEU A 31 -16.47 -9.82 46.41
C LEU A 31 -15.99 -9.40 45.03
N SER A 32 -16.93 -8.91 44.23
CA SER A 32 -16.64 -8.14 43.03
C SER A 32 -15.79 -6.95 43.48
N THR A 33 -14.49 -7.01 43.25
CA THR A 33 -13.72 -5.78 43.07
C THR A 33 -14.41 -5.05 41.93
N LEU A 34 -15.10 -3.95 42.28
CA LEU A 34 -15.50 -2.90 41.36
C LEU A 34 -14.21 -2.41 40.67
N GLU A 35 -13.82 -3.09 39.59
CA GLU A 35 -13.03 -2.47 38.55
C GLU A 35 -13.88 -1.30 38.06
N SER A 36 -13.48 -0.09 38.44
CA SER A 36 -14.02 1.12 37.83
C SER A 36 -13.68 1.05 36.35
N GLU A 37 -14.66 0.73 35.52
CA GLU A 37 -14.49 0.75 34.07
C GLU A 37 -14.09 2.19 33.70
N GLU A 38 -12.97 2.34 32.99
CA GLU A 38 -12.51 3.64 32.51
C GLU A 38 -13.55 4.16 31.51
N GLU A 39 -14.15 5.31 31.82
CA GLU A 39 -15.16 5.95 30.97
C GLU A 39 -14.51 6.98 30.07
N LEU A 40 -15.13 7.28 28.92
CA LEU A 40 -14.63 8.28 27.98
C LEU A 40 -15.41 9.60 28.12
N CYS A 41 -14.70 10.72 28.10
CA CYS A 41 -15.29 12.06 28.05
C CYS A 41 -16.00 12.31 26.71
N ALA A 42 -17.25 12.78 26.77
CA ALA A 42 -17.94 13.30 25.59
C ALA A 42 -17.19 14.49 24.97
N GLY A 43 -17.08 14.52 23.64
CA GLY A 43 -16.40 15.58 22.89
C GLY A 43 -14.88 15.41 22.68
N SER A 44 -14.16 14.74 23.60
CA SER A 44 -12.69 14.57 23.48
C SER A 44 -12.20 13.13 23.46
N SER A 45 -13.04 12.14 23.81
CA SER A 45 -12.67 10.72 23.93
C SER A 45 -11.51 10.42 24.89
N ASN A 46 -11.15 11.38 25.75
CA ASN A 46 -10.16 11.18 26.80
C ASN A 46 -10.73 10.27 27.90
N SER A 47 -9.92 9.35 28.43
CA SER A 47 -10.34 8.53 29.55
C SER A 47 -10.46 9.36 30.83
N CYS A 48 -11.45 9.03 31.63
CA CYS A 48 -11.72 9.71 32.89
C CYS A 48 -12.39 8.74 33.88
N ASN A 49 -12.19 8.98 35.17
CA ASN A 49 -12.65 8.06 36.19
C ASN A 49 -13.01 8.74 37.51
N GLY A 50 -14.20 8.43 38.03
CA GLY A 50 -14.70 8.91 39.31
C GLY A 50 -14.94 10.42 39.31
N ASN A 51 -14.63 11.08 40.41
CA ASN A 51 -14.86 12.53 40.62
C ASN A 51 -13.82 13.40 39.90
N GLN A 52 -13.69 13.20 38.59
CA GLN A 52 -12.87 13.98 37.68
C GLN A 52 -13.76 14.84 36.76
N CYS A 53 -13.20 15.94 36.25
CA CYS A 53 -13.87 16.78 35.28
C CYS A 53 -13.33 16.51 33.88
N CYS A 54 -14.24 16.24 32.95
CA CYS A 54 -13.98 16.28 31.52
C CYS A 54 -13.87 17.72 31.02
N GLU A 55 -13.08 17.91 29.96
CA GLU A 55 -12.94 19.17 29.24
C GLU A 55 -14.26 19.56 28.58
N GLY A 56 -14.52 20.87 28.47
CA GLY A 56 -15.74 21.36 27.85
C GLY A 56 -15.76 21.16 26.33
N PHE A 57 -16.94 20.85 25.79
CA PHE A 57 -17.19 20.74 24.36
C PHE A 57 -18.44 21.57 24.01
N GLU A 58 -18.76 21.66 22.71
CA GLU A 58 -19.89 22.46 22.23
C GLU A 58 -21.21 22.10 22.95
N GLY A 59 -21.48 20.80 23.17
CA GLY A 59 -22.69 20.33 23.87
C GLY A 59 -22.73 20.67 25.36
N SER A 60 -21.60 21.01 25.98
CA SER A 60 -21.53 21.52 27.35
C SER A 60 -21.41 23.06 27.44
N ASN A 61 -21.60 23.78 26.32
CA ASN A 61 -21.31 25.21 26.20
C ASN A 61 -19.86 25.56 26.59
N SER A 62 -18.92 24.68 26.25
CA SER A 62 -17.49 24.80 26.60
C SER A 62 -17.20 24.81 28.11
N LEU A 63 -18.12 24.34 28.95
CA LEU A 63 -17.94 24.19 30.40
C LEU A 63 -17.39 22.79 30.73
N THR A 64 -16.49 22.71 31.72
CA THR A 64 -16.05 21.42 32.27
C THR A 64 -17.20 20.71 32.98
N PHE A 65 -17.26 19.39 32.85
CA PHE A 65 -18.38 18.59 33.34
C PHE A 65 -17.91 17.29 34.03
N PRO A 66 -18.69 16.71 34.96
CA PRO A 66 -18.33 15.47 35.65
C PRO A 66 -18.18 14.29 34.72
N CYS A 67 -17.23 13.40 35.02
CA CYS A 67 -17.17 12.09 34.38
C CYS A 67 -18.50 11.34 34.47
N PRO A 68 -18.85 10.52 33.46
CA PRO A 68 -20.06 9.71 33.48
C PRO A 68 -20.19 8.82 34.72
N ASN A 69 -19.05 8.32 35.24
CA ASN A 69 -18.95 7.49 36.44
C ASN A 69 -18.64 8.28 37.73
N ALA A 70 -18.72 9.62 37.73
CA ALA A 70 -18.58 10.43 38.94
C ALA A 70 -19.74 10.21 39.92
N ASP A 71 -19.46 10.36 41.22
CA ASP A 71 -20.47 10.25 42.28
C ASP A 71 -21.67 11.17 41.99
N GLU A 72 -22.90 10.72 42.30
CA GLU A 72 -24.12 11.48 42.00
C GLU A 72 -24.10 12.92 42.52
N THR A 73 -23.42 13.13 43.65
CA THR A 73 -23.32 14.41 44.37
C THR A 73 -22.09 15.23 43.99
N PHE A 74 -21.29 14.83 43.01
CA PHE A 74 -20.10 15.56 42.61
C PHE A 74 -20.44 16.84 41.83
N ASP A 75 -20.02 17.98 42.37
CA ASP A 75 -20.28 19.33 41.85
C ASP A 75 -18.99 20.16 41.64
N GLY A 76 -17.84 19.47 41.52
CA GLY A 76 -16.52 20.10 41.39
C GLY A 76 -16.19 20.70 40.02
N CYS A 77 -17.09 20.58 39.03
CA CYS A 77 -16.91 21.08 37.67
C CYS A 77 -17.77 22.32 37.41
N GLN A 78 -17.57 22.97 36.27
CA GLN A 78 -18.31 24.21 35.91
C GLN A 78 -19.80 23.98 35.63
N THR A 79 -20.20 22.74 35.33
CA THR A 79 -21.59 22.28 35.30
C THR A 79 -21.72 20.97 36.09
N THR A 80 -22.92 20.63 36.54
CA THR A 80 -23.25 19.33 37.17
C THR A 80 -23.83 18.33 36.17
N GLN A 81 -24.02 18.74 34.92
CA GLN A 81 -24.63 17.92 33.87
C GLN A 81 -23.62 16.88 33.36
N ARG A 82 -24.00 15.59 33.39
CA ARG A 82 -23.18 14.49 32.85
C ARG A 82 -23.50 14.27 31.38
N TYR A 83 -22.46 14.05 30.58
CA TYR A 83 -22.57 13.72 29.17
C TYR A 83 -21.87 12.39 28.93
N THR A 84 -22.61 11.39 28.46
CA THR A 84 -22.06 10.09 28.09
C THR A 84 -21.42 10.16 26.72
N PHE A 85 -20.31 9.44 26.53
CA PHE A 85 -19.71 9.29 25.21
C PHE A 85 -20.72 8.68 24.23
N SER A 86 -21.07 9.44 23.18
CA SER A 86 -21.72 8.92 21.99
C SER A 86 -20.83 9.23 20.79
N PRO A 87 -20.62 8.28 19.86
CA PRO A 87 -19.84 8.53 18.64
C PRO A 87 -20.43 9.66 17.76
N GLU A 88 -21.68 10.08 18.02
CA GLU A 88 -22.34 11.23 17.37
C GLU A 88 -22.03 12.59 18.05
N THR A 89 -21.43 12.61 19.25
CA THR A 89 -21.10 13.83 20.01
C THR A 89 -19.65 14.31 19.86
N LEU A 90 -18.87 13.61 19.05
CA LEU A 90 -17.69 14.18 18.42
C LEU A 90 -18.20 15.23 17.43
N SER A 91 -18.32 16.47 17.88
CA SER A 91 -18.40 17.65 17.01
C SER A 91 -17.12 17.65 16.18
N ALA A 92 -17.18 16.88 15.09
CA ALA A 92 -16.27 16.96 13.99
C ALA A 92 -16.47 18.36 13.42
N SER A 93 -15.58 19.28 13.79
CA SER A 93 -15.13 20.26 12.81
C SER A 93 -14.68 19.43 11.61
N GLU A 94 -15.59 19.27 10.64
CA GLU A 94 -15.43 18.39 9.50
C GLU A 94 -14.05 18.65 8.90
N LEU A 95 -13.12 17.71 9.11
CA LEU A 95 -11.80 17.79 8.51
C LEU A 95 -12.04 17.73 7.00
N VAL A 96 -11.74 18.83 6.33
CA VAL A 96 -11.92 18.97 4.89
C VAL A 96 -10.56 19.18 4.26
N ARG A 97 -10.37 18.70 3.03
CA ARG A 97 -9.11 18.93 2.31
C ARG A 97 -9.13 20.29 1.63
N CYS A 98 -8.04 21.01 1.78
CA CYS A 98 -7.74 22.21 1.04
C CYS A 98 -7.61 21.88 -0.46
N PRO A 99 -8.38 22.55 -1.33
CA PRO A 99 -8.16 22.51 -2.76
C PRO A 99 -6.72 22.90 -3.12
N GLY A 100 -6.11 22.21 -4.07
CA GLY A 100 -4.73 22.43 -4.54
C GLY A 100 -3.67 21.71 -3.71
N SER A 101 -3.63 21.98 -2.40
CA SER A 101 -2.56 21.45 -1.53
C SER A 101 -2.87 20.10 -0.88
N CYS A 102 -4.13 19.65 -0.90
CA CYS A 102 -4.62 18.44 -0.24
C CYS A 102 -4.43 18.40 1.29
N GLU A 103 -3.95 19.47 1.90
CA GLU A 103 -3.78 19.54 3.34
C GLU A 103 -5.14 19.57 4.03
N TRP A 104 -5.24 18.92 5.18
CA TRP A 104 -6.46 18.97 5.97
C TRP A 104 -6.53 20.31 6.68
N CYS A 105 -7.70 20.95 6.57
CA CYS A 105 -8.01 22.14 7.33
C CYS A 105 -9.34 21.97 8.05
N SER A 106 -9.52 22.77 9.10
CA SER A 106 -10.78 22.87 9.82
C SER A 106 -10.97 24.27 10.39
N ALA A 107 -12.22 24.74 10.41
CA ALA A 107 -12.60 26.01 11.02
C ALA A 107 -11.77 27.21 10.52
N GLU A 108 -11.29 28.07 11.43
CA GLU A 108 -10.55 29.30 11.14
C GLU A 108 -9.07 29.05 10.78
N GLN A 109 -8.85 28.23 9.75
CA GLN A 109 -7.53 27.94 9.21
C GLN A 109 -7.41 28.47 7.78
N CYS A 110 -6.20 28.86 7.42
CA CYS A 110 -5.88 29.20 6.03
C CYS A 110 -5.30 27.98 5.33
N CYS A 111 -5.89 27.61 4.21
CA CYS A 111 -5.28 26.68 3.27
C CYS A 111 -4.05 27.31 2.61
N PRO A 112 -3.01 26.51 2.33
CA PRO A 112 -1.89 26.94 1.50
C PRO A 112 -2.34 27.44 0.13
N GLY A 113 -1.63 28.40 -0.43
CA GLY A 113 -1.90 28.90 -1.76
C GLY A 113 -1.51 27.89 -2.84
N PHE A 114 -2.38 27.73 -3.84
CA PHE A 114 -2.15 26.98 -5.07
C PHE A 114 -2.48 27.83 -6.30
N VAL A 115 -2.23 27.31 -7.51
CA VAL A 115 -2.47 28.04 -8.77
C VAL A 115 -3.88 28.64 -8.88
N GLY A 116 -4.92 27.93 -8.45
CA GLY A 116 -6.31 28.42 -8.48
C GLY A 116 -6.61 29.53 -7.47
N SER A 117 -5.73 29.74 -6.48
CA SER A 117 -5.79 30.85 -5.51
C SER A 117 -4.83 32.01 -5.84
N ASN A 118 -4.15 31.97 -7.00
CA ASN A 118 -3.01 32.84 -7.33
C ASN A 118 -1.85 32.73 -6.32
N TYR A 119 -1.64 31.53 -5.78
CA TYR A 119 -0.63 31.25 -4.73
C TYR A 119 -0.84 32.03 -3.42
N LEU A 120 -2.04 32.53 -3.16
CA LEU A 120 -2.39 33.21 -1.90
C LEU A 120 -3.06 32.23 -0.93
N THR A 121 -2.73 32.33 0.36
CA THR A 121 -3.45 31.56 1.38
C THR A 121 -4.92 31.98 1.44
N PHE A 122 -5.83 31.03 1.64
CA PHE A 122 -7.28 31.26 1.57
C PHE A 122 -8.05 30.55 2.70
N PRO A 123 -9.26 31.01 3.08
CA PRO A 123 -10.04 30.40 4.16
C PRO A 123 -10.41 28.95 3.88
N CYS A 124 -10.27 28.08 4.89
CA CYS A 124 -10.80 26.72 4.85
C CYS A 124 -12.29 26.72 4.52
N SER A 125 -12.77 25.67 3.82
CA SER A 125 -14.18 25.61 3.41
C SER A 125 -15.15 25.50 4.60
N THR A 126 -14.65 25.05 5.75
CA THR A 126 -15.37 25.00 7.03
C THR A 126 -15.17 26.24 7.92
N ALA A 127 -14.39 27.23 7.48
CA ALA A 127 -14.26 28.50 8.19
C ALA A 127 -15.61 29.24 8.28
N PRO A 128 -15.83 30.13 9.26
CA PRO A 128 -16.95 31.07 9.19
C PRO A 128 -16.75 32.06 8.05
N THR A 129 -17.85 32.57 7.49
CA THR A 129 -17.80 33.55 6.37
C THR A 129 -17.14 34.88 6.77
N SER A 130 -17.02 35.16 8.06
CA SER A 130 -16.32 36.32 8.63
C SER A 130 -14.80 36.14 8.74
N TYR A 131 -14.25 34.96 8.45
CA TYR A 131 -12.82 34.71 8.56
C TYR A 131 -12.05 35.35 7.39
N ALA A 132 -11.27 36.39 7.69
CA ALA A 132 -10.56 37.21 6.71
C ALA A 132 -9.06 37.36 7.04
N MET A 133 -8.49 36.40 7.77
CA MET A 133 -7.09 36.43 8.22
C MET A 133 -6.10 35.80 7.22
N CYS A 134 -6.60 35.31 6.07
CA CYS A 134 -5.77 34.78 5.00
C CYS A 134 -5.42 35.87 3.97
N GLN A 135 -4.46 35.61 3.10
CA GLN A 135 -4.01 36.56 2.08
C GLN A 135 -5.09 36.91 1.05
N THR A 136 -6.06 36.02 0.86
CA THR A 136 -7.33 36.30 0.17
C THR A 136 -8.52 35.94 1.05
N THR A 137 -9.68 36.56 0.82
CA THR A 137 -10.95 36.23 1.48
C THR A 137 -11.80 35.27 0.65
N THR A 138 -11.36 34.92 -0.56
CA THR A 138 -12.07 34.02 -1.48
C THR A 138 -12.01 32.59 -0.97
N ARG A 139 -13.18 31.98 -0.70
CA ARG A 139 -13.29 30.55 -0.37
C ARG A 139 -13.35 29.72 -1.64
N ILE A 140 -12.55 28.67 -1.68
CA ILE A 140 -12.53 27.69 -2.77
C ILE A 140 -13.06 26.38 -2.19
N THR A 141 -14.13 25.84 -2.77
CA THR A 141 -14.82 24.63 -2.27
C THR A 141 -14.72 23.45 -3.23
N ASP A 142 -13.97 23.60 -4.32
CA ASP A 142 -13.82 22.55 -5.31
C ASP A 142 -12.73 21.56 -4.89
N SER A 143 -13.15 20.49 -4.21
CA SER A 143 -12.29 19.40 -3.75
C SER A 143 -11.72 18.54 -4.89
N SER A 144 -12.17 18.76 -6.14
CA SER A 144 -11.64 18.03 -7.30
C SER A 144 -10.23 18.49 -7.70
N ALA A 145 -9.79 19.65 -7.21
CA ALA A 145 -8.48 20.22 -7.47
C ALA A 145 -7.38 19.69 -6.53
N CYS A 146 -7.42 18.42 -6.13
CA CYS A 146 -6.33 17.79 -5.38
C CYS A 146 -5.04 17.62 -6.21
N GLU A 147 -5.02 18.08 -7.46
CA GLU A 147 -3.87 18.06 -8.34
C GLU A 147 -3.54 19.48 -8.81
N ALA A 148 -2.50 20.08 -8.23
CA ALA A 148 -1.65 21.07 -8.91
C ALA A 148 -0.42 21.43 -8.06
N ASP A 149 0.64 20.63 -8.24
CA ASP A 149 2.01 21.03 -8.57
C ASP A 149 2.59 22.33 -7.98
N THR A 150 3.66 22.18 -7.18
CA THR A 150 4.71 23.18 -7.05
C THR A 150 6.07 22.56 -7.36
N GLY A 151 6.45 22.61 -8.64
CA GLY A 151 7.76 23.11 -9.07
C GLY A 151 8.98 22.45 -8.44
N LEU A 152 9.12 21.14 -8.68
CA LEU A 152 10.40 20.46 -8.85
C LEU A 152 10.28 19.66 -10.14
N VAL A 153 11.35 19.62 -10.94
CA VAL A 153 11.42 18.80 -12.14
C VAL A 153 11.01 17.38 -11.77
N ALA A 154 9.93 16.87 -12.37
CA ALA A 154 9.55 15.47 -12.22
C ALA A 154 10.57 14.62 -13.00
N HIS A 155 11.53 14.05 -12.28
CA HIS A 155 12.04 12.76 -12.67
C HIS A 155 10.99 11.76 -12.21
N GLY A 156 10.26 11.17 -13.16
CA GLY A 156 9.44 10.03 -12.84
C GLY A 156 10.40 8.92 -12.43
N ASP A 157 10.32 8.46 -11.20
CA ASP A 157 11.12 7.34 -10.73
C ASP A 157 10.36 6.03 -10.95
N SER A 158 11.11 4.94 -11.11
CA SER A 158 10.61 3.57 -11.04
C SER A 158 10.14 3.25 -9.62
N HIS A 159 8.85 3.40 -9.34
CA HIS A 159 8.33 3.21 -7.99
C HIS A 159 8.09 1.72 -7.74
N VAL A 160 8.83 1.18 -6.78
CA VAL A 160 8.62 -0.18 -6.28
C VAL A 160 7.86 -0.12 -4.97
N ILE A 161 6.82 -0.93 -4.85
CA ILE A 161 6.09 -1.17 -3.60
C ILE A 161 6.23 -2.66 -3.28
N SER A 162 6.91 -3.00 -2.18
CA SER A 162 7.12 -4.40 -1.78
C SER A 162 5.96 -4.96 -0.96
N VAL A 163 5.97 -6.28 -0.69
CA VAL A 163 4.98 -6.96 0.17
C VAL A 163 4.91 -6.40 1.59
N THR A 164 5.99 -5.81 2.09
CA THR A 164 6.01 -5.16 3.42
C THR A 164 5.35 -3.77 3.37
N GLY A 165 5.18 -3.21 2.18
CA GLY A 165 4.70 -1.85 1.93
C GLY A 165 5.82 -0.81 1.87
N GLU A 166 7.09 -1.25 1.86
CA GLU A 166 8.22 -0.36 1.59
C GLU A 166 8.12 0.20 0.18
N LYS A 167 8.37 1.50 0.05
CA LYS A 167 8.43 2.21 -1.23
C LYS A 167 9.85 2.67 -1.50
N PHE A 168 10.38 2.41 -2.68
CA PHE A 168 11.71 2.87 -3.09
C PHE A 168 11.80 3.02 -4.61
N ALA A 169 12.79 3.82 -5.04
CA ALA A 169 13.14 3.98 -6.45
C ALA A 169 14.23 2.97 -6.85
N PHE A 170 14.09 2.36 -8.03
CA PHE A 170 15.02 1.32 -8.50
C PHE A 170 15.88 1.80 -9.68
N TRP A 171 17.21 1.88 -9.48
CA TRP A 171 18.12 2.54 -10.43
C TRP A 171 19.00 1.59 -11.23
N SER A 172 19.07 0.31 -10.86
CA SER A 172 19.94 -0.65 -11.54
C SER A 172 19.36 -1.03 -12.90
N THR A 173 20.23 -1.11 -13.90
CA THR A 173 19.86 -1.50 -15.27
C THR A 173 20.23 -2.96 -15.52
N GLY A 174 19.60 -3.56 -16.53
CA GLY A 174 19.72 -4.97 -16.85
C GLY A 174 18.68 -5.84 -16.15
N TRP A 175 18.94 -7.14 -16.10
CA TRP A 175 18.03 -8.12 -15.52
C TRP A 175 18.10 -8.13 -14.00
N SER A 176 16.95 -7.94 -13.36
CA SER A 176 16.80 -7.95 -11.92
C SER A 176 15.62 -8.83 -11.48
N THR A 177 15.73 -9.45 -10.31
CA THR A 177 14.68 -10.33 -9.76
C THR A 177 13.68 -9.53 -8.94
N PHE A 178 12.44 -9.47 -9.42
CA PHE A 178 11.34 -8.78 -8.76
C PHE A 178 10.65 -9.67 -7.74
N VAL A 179 10.42 -10.93 -8.09
CA VAL A 179 9.78 -11.91 -7.21
C VAL A 179 10.52 -13.24 -7.30
N GLN A 180 10.79 -13.85 -6.16
CA GLN A 180 11.22 -15.23 -6.04
C GLN A 180 10.43 -15.93 -4.94
N ILE A 181 9.78 -17.05 -5.27
CA ILE A 181 9.01 -17.85 -4.31
C ILE A 181 9.52 -19.29 -4.38
N PRO A 182 9.86 -19.93 -3.24
CA PRO A 182 10.12 -19.29 -1.95
C PRO A 182 11.33 -18.35 -2.04
N LYS A 183 11.46 -17.40 -1.10
CA LYS A 183 12.63 -16.50 -1.04
C LYS A 183 13.95 -17.26 -1.09
N ASP A 184 14.11 -18.25 -0.21
CA ASP A 184 15.32 -19.05 -0.11
C ASP A 184 15.11 -20.37 -0.83
N VAL A 185 15.97 -20.64 -1.81
CA VAL A 185 15.95 -21.87 -2.62
C VAL A 185 17.20 -22.66 -2.29
N GLU A 186 17.05 -23.93 -1.92
CA GLU A 186 18.19 -24.81 -1.67
C GLU A 186 19.01 -25.01 -2.96
N PRO A 187 20.34 -25.22 -2.87
CA PRO A 187 21.23 -25.26 -4.04
C PRO A 187 20.84 -26.27 -5.14
N ASP A 188 20.16 -27.35 -4.78
CA ASP A 188 19.73 -28.43 -5.68
C ASP A 188 18.22 -28.43 -5.95
N SER A 189 17.53 -27.33 -5.59
CA SER A 189 16.10 -27.17 -5.78
C SER A 189 15.78 -26.02 -6.75
N GLU A 190 14.60 -26.06 -7.36
CA GLU A 190 14.14 -25.00 -8.23
C GLU A 190 13.07 -24.14 -7.54
N PRO A 191 13.06 -22.82 -7.81
CA PRO A 191 12.01 -21.95 -7.31
C PRO A 191 10.63 -22.35 -7.83
N GLN A 192 9.62 -22.08 -7.01
CA GLN A 192 8.23 -22.19 -7.40
C GLN A 192 7.89 -21.17 -8.49
N LEU A 193 8.25 -19.90 -8.26
CA LEU A 193 8.06 -18.81 -9.20
C LEU A 193 9.25 -17.85 -9.14
N VAL A 194 9.72 -17.44 -10.30
CA VAL A 194 10.65 -16.32 -10.45
C VAL A 194 10.06 -15.34 -11.46
N VAL A 195 10.03 -14.07 -11.10
CA VAL A 195 9.70 -12.97 -11.98
C VAL A 195 10.91 -12.05 -12.06
N THR A 196 11.48 -11.92 -13.24
CA THR A 196 12.61 -11.03 -13.54
C THR A 196 12.20 -9.97 -14.54
N GLY A 197 12.82 -8.80 -14.45
CA GLY A 197 12.56 -7.69 -15.35
C GLY A 197 13.86 -7.16 -15.94
N ASN A 198 13.87 -6.87 -17.24
CA ASN A 198 14.96 -6.14 -17.88
C ASN A 198 14.68 -4.65 -17.77
N VAL A 199 15.48 -3.98 -16.94
CA VAL A 199 15.36 -2.57 -16.62
C VAL A 199 16.31 -1.77 -17.50
N LEU A 200 15.79 -0.76 -18.18
CA LEU A 200 16.59 0.12 -19.04
C LEU A 200 16.55 1.56 -18.51
N PRO A 201 17.62 2.34 -18.73
CA PRO A 201 17.60 3.75 -18.43
C PRO A 201 16.67 4.47 -19.43
N TYR A 202 15.97 5.48 -18.94
CA TYR A 202 15.07 6.30 -19.74
C TYR A 202 15.84 7.14 -20.76
N ASP A 203 17.05 7.59 -20.45
CA ASP A 203 17.89 8.30 -21.39
C ASP A 203 19.38 8.00 -21.11
N ASP A 204 20.27 8.65 -21.86
CA ASP A 204 21.72 8.43 -21.74
C ASP A 204 22.32 9.05 -20.46
N ASN A 205 21.52 9.75 -19.64
CA ASN A 205 21.94 10.28 -18.36
C ASN A 205 22.16 9.13 -17.36
N LYS A 206 23.29 9.17 -16.65
CA LYS A 206 23.62 8.19 -15.62
C LYS A 206 22.68 8.25 -14.39
N CYS A 207 21.97 9.35 -14.23
CA CYS A 207 20.91 9.54 -13.24
C CYS A 207 19.52 9.49 -13.88
N ALA A 208 19.40 9.01 -15.12
CA ALA A 208 18.11 8.83 -15.75
C ALA A 208 17.24 7.88 -14.93
N PRO A 209 15.94 8.12 -14.86
CA PRO A 209 15.04 7.13 -14.29
C PRO A 209 15.05 5.85 -15.12
N THR A 210 14.50 4.77 -14.58
CA THR A 210 14.49 3.48 -15.26
C THR A 210 13.08 2.99 -15.54
N PHE A 211 12.95 2.10 -16.51
CA PHE A 211 11.68 1.48 -16.87
C PHE A 211 11.88 0.01 -17.26
N LEU A 212 10.81 -0.79 -17.16
CA LEU A 212 10.84 -2.18 -17.62
C LEU A 212 10.55 -2.27 -19.11
N GLN A 213 11.41 -2.95 -19.86
CA GLN A 213 11.15 -3.25 -21.26
C GLN A 213 10.76 -4.71 -21.49
N HIS A 214 11.25 -5.61 -20.65
CA HIS A 214 10.92 -7.03 -20.71
C HIS A 214 10.62 -7.55 -19.31
N VAL A 215 9.65 -8.46 -19.21
CA VAL A 215 9.37 -9.23 -17.99
C VAL A 215 9.45 -10.70 -18.36
N LYS A 216 10.20 -11.48 -17.58
CA LYS A 216 10.37 -12.90 -17.78
C LYS A 216 9.96 -13.66 -16.54
N MET A 217 9.16 -14.70 -16.73
CA MET A 217 8.58 -15.51 -15.66
C MET A 217 8.84 -16.99 -15.91
N SER A 218 9.23 -17.70 -14.86
CA SER A 218 9.46 -19.15 -14.90
C SER A 218 9.30 -19.76 -13.51
N GLY A 219 9.30 -21.09 -13.45
CA GLY A 219 9.28 -21.85 -12.20
C GLY A 219 8.35 -23.05 -12.25
N SER A 220 8.40 -23.89 -11.22
CA SER A 220 7.63 -25.14 -11.19
C SER A 220 6.11 -24.93 -11.21
N ILE A 221 5.59 -23.80 -10.68
CA ILE A 221 4.13 -23.53 -10.73
C ILE A 221 3.63 -23.17 -12.13
N LEU A 222 4.55 -22.83 -13.03
CA LEU A 222 4.32 -22.63 -14.45
C LEU A 222 4.65 -23.89 -15.26
N GLU A 223 4.81 -25.05 -14.62
CA GLU A 223 5.31 -26.29 -15.24
C GLU A 223 6.65 -26.10 -15.99
N TYR A 224 7.51 -25.23 -15.47
CA TYR A 224 8.80 -24.88 -16.08
C TYR A 224 8.69 -24.21 -17.45
N HIS A 225 7.50 -23.75 -17.84
CA HIS A 225 7.35 -22.86 -18.98
C HIS A 225 8.09 -21.54 -18.73
N GLU A 226 8.75 -21.03 -19.77
CA GLU A 226 9.33 -19.69 -19.76
C GLU A 226 8.39 -18.73 -20.49
N ILE A 227 7.87 -17.74 -19.78
CA ILE A 227 7.02 -16.70 -20.33
C ILE A 227 7.83 -15.42 -20.45
N LEU A 228 7.97 -14.89 -21.65
CA LEU A 228 8.64 -13.62 -21.92
C LEU A 228 7.64 -12.60 -22.46
N VAL A 229 7.49 -11.50 -21.74
CA VAL A 229 6.65 -10.36 -22.11
C VAL A 229 7.56 -9.22 -22.54
N ARG A 230 7.19 -8.53 -23.61
CA ARG A 230 7.97 -7.42 -24.18
C ARG A 230 7.06 -6.22 -24.42
N ALA A 231 7.56 -5.03 -24.09
CA ALA A 231 6.94 -3.76 -24.46
C ALA A 231 7.11 -3.44 -25.95
N GLY A 232 6.09 -2.85 -26.58
CA GLY A 232 6.17 -2.30 -27.92
C GLY A 232 4.87 -1.64 -28.37
N PRO A 233 4.92 -0.64 -29.26
CA PRO A 233 3.71 0.04 -29.75
C PRO A 233 2.73 -0.98 -30.35
N LEU A 234 1.44 -0.90 -30.00
CA LEU A 234 0.45 -1.92 -30.38
C LEU A 234 0.33 -2.08 -31.90
N ASP A 235 0.45 -0.98 -32.65
CA ASP A 235 0.43 -0.98 -34.13
C ASP A 235 1.84 -1.03 -34.76
N GLY A 236 2.87 -1.26 -33.95
CA GLY A 236 4.27 -1.30 -34.37
C GLY A 236 4.67 -2.64 -34.99
N ALA A 237 5.81 -2.65 -35.71
CA ALA A 237 6.40 -3.88 -36.25
C ALA A 237 6.85 -4.88 -35.16
N VAL A 238 7.10 -4.36 -33.95
CA VAL A 238 7.52 -5.11 -32.77
C VAL A 238 6.55 -4.75 -31.63
N PRO A 239 5.32 -5.28 -31.64
CA PRO A 239 4.28 -4.84 -30.72
C PRO A 239 4.44 -5.47 -29.33
N PHE A 240 3.68 -4.93 -28.38
CA PHE A 240 3.42 -5.56 -27.09
C PHE A 240 3.00 -7.00 -27.31
N GLY A 241 3.69 -7.92 -26.65
CA GLY A 241 3.42 -9.33 -26.89
C GLY A 241 4.08 -10.23 -25.90
N VAL A 242 3.68 -11.49 -26.00
CA VAL A 242 4.14 -12.57 -25.13
C VAL A 242 4.68 -13.72 -25.97
N SER A 243 5.79 -14.29 -25.52
CA SER A 243 6.40 -15.51 -26.02
C SER A 243 6.33 -16.57 -24.93
N LEU A 244 5.98 -17.79 -25.32
CA LEU A 244 6.00 -18.97 -24.44
C LEU A 244 7.08 -19.93 -24.95
N ASP A 245 8.03 -20.30 -24.09
CA ASP A 245 9.15 -21.21 -24.38
C ASP A 245 9.99 -20.82 -25.61
N GLY A 246 10.23 -19.52 -25.78
CA GLY A 246 10.99 -19.00 -26.91
C GLY A 246 10.28 -19.11 -28.27
N SER A 247 8.97 -19.39 -28.28
CA SER A 247 8.15 -19.28 -29.49
C SER A 247 8.08 -17.84 -30.00
N GLY A 248 7.57 -17.66 -31.22
CA GLY A 248 7.35 -16.32 -31.77
C GLY A 248 6.43 -15.48 -30.87
N PHE A 249 6.71 -14.18 -30.75
CA PHE A 249 5.88 -13.27 -29.97
C PHE A 249 4.47 -13.21 -30.53
N LYS A 250 3.48 -13.54 -29.71
CA LYS A 250 2.07 -13.33 -30.00
C LYS A 250 1.67 -11.92 -29.55
N PRO A 251 1.23 -11.04 -30.46
CA PRO A 251 0.83 -9.69 -30.10
C PRO A 251 -0.43 -9.69 -29.23
N ILE A 252 -0.54 -8.68 -28.37
CA ILE A 252 -1.76 -8.38 -27.62
C ILE A 252 -2.39 -7.14 -28.25
N ASP A 253 -3.31 -7.38 -29.18
CA ASP A 253 -4.10 -6.37 -29.90
C ASP A 253 -5.61 -6.55 -29.69
N ALA A 254 -6.42 -5.65 -30.29
CA ALA A 254 -7.88 -5.62 -30.17
C ALA A 254 -8.57 -6.88 -30.74
N SER A 255 -7.88 -7.67 -31.56
CA SER A 255 -8.36 -8.94 -32.11
C SER A 255 -7.94 -10.15 -31.27
N SER A 256 -6.88 -10.00 -30.47
CA SER A 256 -6.32 -11.02 -29.58
C SER A 256 -6.97 -11.06 -28.19
N SER A 257 -7.81 -10.07 -27.87
CA SER A 257 -8.46 -9.93 -26.58
C SER A 257 -9.41 -11.11 -26.34
N SER A 258 -8.92 -12.15 -25.67
CA SER A 258 -9.67 -12.92 -24.65
C SER A 258 -9.03 -14.24 -24.23
N LYS A 259 -8.07 -14.87 -24.95
CA LYS A 259 -7.32 -16.06 -24.45
C LYS A 259 -5.97 -16.21 -25.15
N ILE A 260 -4.86 -16.13 -24.42
CA ILE A 260 -3.52 -16.38 -24.96
C ILE A 260 -3.14 -17.84 -24.76
N TYR A 261 -3.26 -18.31 -23.52
CA TYR A 261 -2.94 -19.68 -23.11
C TYR A 261 -3.89 -20.10 -21.99
N VAL A 262 -4.39 -21.33 -22.02
CA VAL A 262 -5.19 -21.90 -20.94
C VAL A 262 -4.70 -23.32 -20.71
N GLY A 263 -3.92 -23.49 -19.64
CA GLY A 263 -3.45 -24.78 -19.18
C GLY A 263 -4.10 -25.19 -17.86
N PRO A 264 -3.80 -26.40 -17.37
CA PRO A 264 -4.32 -26.89 -16.10
C PRO A 264 -3.74 -26.16 -14.88
N PHE A 265 -2.55 -25.57 -14.98
CA PHE A 265 -1.84 -24.94 -13.84
C PHE A 265 -1.83 -23.41 -13.90
N PHE A 266 -1.80 -22.84 -15.10
CA PHE A 266 -1.89 -21.41 -15.29
C PHE A 266 -2.65 -21.03 -16.55
N SER A 267 -3.11 -19.79 -16.60
CA SER A 267 -3.79 -19.24 -17.76
C SER A 267 -3.39 -17.79 -18.00
N MET A 268 -3.29 -17.42 -19.27
CA MET A 268 -2.85 -16.11 -19.73
C MET A 268 -3.93 -15.44 -20.57
N TYR A 269 -4.25 -14.20 -20.21
CA TYR A 269 -5.29 -13.39 -20.84
C TYR A 269 -4.69 -12.05 -21.24
N GLY A 270 -4.69 -11.75 -22.54
CA GLY A 270 -4.38 -10.43 -23.07
C GLY A 270 -5.65 -9.61 -23.17
N MET A 271 -5.59 -8.35 -22.75
CA MET A 271 -6.69 -7.41 -22.83
C MET A 271 -6.16 -6.05 -23.24
N ILE A 272 -6.94 -5.34 -24.05
CA ILE A 272 -6.77 -3.91 -24.21
C ILE A 272 -7.60 -3.22 -23.13
N SER A 273 -6.99 -2.23 -22.49
CA SER A 273 -7.56 -1.43 -21.42
C SER A 273 -7.54 0.04 -21.81
N ASP A 274 -8.68 0.70 -21.69
CA ASP A 274 -8.78 2.16 -21.83
C ASP A 274 -8.85 2.83 -20.45
N ASP A 275 -8.25 2.21 -19.42
CA ASP A 275 -8.35 2.64 -18.01
C ASP A 275 -7.98 4.13 -17.82
N GLU A 276 -7.25 4.73 -18.77
CA GLU A 276 -6.86 6.14 -18.77
C GLU A 276 -7.08 6.78 -20.15
N SER A 277 -8.28 6.64 -20.72
CA SER A 277 -8.66 7.17 -22.04
C SER A 277 -8.34 8.65 -22.26
N ASP A 278 -8.26 9.43 -21.17
CA ASP A 278 -8.03 10.87 -21.18
C ASP A 278 -6.54 11.25 -21.10
N VAL A 279 -5.65 10.27 -20.83
CA VAL A 279 -4.22 10.46 -20.51
C VAL A 279 -3.32 9.50 -21.32
N TRP A 280 -3.75 9.13 -22.53
CA TRP A 280 -3.00 8.43 -23.61
C TRP A 280 -3.17 6.91 -23.73
N GLY A 281 -3.59 6.49 -24.95
CA GLY A 281 -3.49 5.13 -25.51
C GLY A 281 -4.42 4.07 -24.92
N PRO A 282 -4.96 3.12 -25.72
CA PRO A 282 -5.36 1.83 -25.17
C PRO A 282 -4.11 1.15 -24.58
N ASP A 283 -4.01 1.08 -23.26
CA ASP A 283 -2.98 0.31 -22.58
C ASP A 283 -3.30 -1.18 -22.70
N ALA A 284 -2.38 -1.97 -23.21
CA ALA A 284 -2.57 -3.42 -23.22
C ALA A 284 -2.03 -4.04 -21.93
N ARG A 285 -2.73 -5.02 -21.37
CA ARG A 285 -2.27 -5.79 -20.21
C ARG A 285 -2.34 -7.27 -20.46
N LEU A 286 -1.35 -7.97 -19.91
CA LEU A 286 -1.32 -9.41 -19.78
C LEU A 286 -1.63 -9.78 -18.33
N GLN A 287 -2.65 -10.59 -18.11
CA GLN A 287 -2.92 -11.22 -16.82
C GLN A 287 -2.57 -12.69 -16.86
N ILE A 288 -1.81 -13.13 -15.87
CA ILE A 288 -1.37 -14.51 -15.71
C ILE A 288 -1.89 -15.00 -14.36
N ASN A 289 -2.83 -15.94 -14.41
CA ASN A 289 -3.41 -16.54 -13.23
C ASN A 289 -2.71 -17.86 -12.95
N VAL A 290 -2.12 -18.01 -11.76
CA VAL A 290 -1.43 -19.22 -11.31
C VAL A 290 -1.91 -19.60 -9.91
N GLY A 291 -2.88 -20.51 -9.84
CA GLY A 291 -3.55 -20.83 -8.57
C GLY A 291 -4.21 -19.59 -7.96
N ALA A 292 -3.73 -19.16 -6.78
CA ALA A 292 -4.20 -17.96 -6.10
C ALA A 292 -3.41 -16.69 -6.48
N LEU A 293 -2.29 -16.82 -7.19
CA LEU A 293 -1.46 -15.71 -7.62
C LEU A 293 -2.01 -15.12 -8.93
N LEU A 294 -2.00 -13.79 -9.01
CA LEU A 294 -2.26 -13.04 -10.22
C LEU A 294 -1.06 -12.16 -10.52
N VAL A 295 -0.36 -12.44 -11.62
CA VAL A 295 0.69 -11.58 -12.13
C VAL A 295 0.11 -10.75 -13.27
N THR A 296 0.19 -9.42 -13.15
CA THR A 296 -0.24 -8.49 -14.20
C THR A 296 0.96 -7.76 -14.75
N VAL A 297 1.12 -7.80 -16.08
CA VAL A 297 2.08 -6.98 -16.81
C VAL A 297 1.28 -6.01 -17.69
N LYS A 298 1.27 -4.74 -17.32
CA LYS A 298 0.57 -3.69 -18.05
C LYS A 298 1.59 -2.91 -18.88
N GLN A 299 1.30 -2.73 -20.17
CA GLN A 299 2.07 -1.81 -21.00
C GLN A 299 1.48 -0.41 -20.87
N HIS A 300 2.39 0.55 -20.90
CA HIS A 300 2.13 1.97 -21.06
C HIS A 300 2.96 2.47 -22.25
N THR A 301 2.41 3.40 -23.03
CA THR A 301 3.09 3.97 -24.20
C THR A 301 3.09 5.50 -24.14
N GLU A 302 4.29 6.08 -24.18
CA GLU A 302 4.49 7.54 -24.28
C GLU A 302 4.68 7.97 -25.74
N ASP A 303 4.17 9.16 -26.09
CA ASP A 303 4.26 9.86 -27.39
C ASP A 303 3.62 9.20 -28.63
N LEU A 304 3.13 10.04 -29.56
CA LEU A 304 2.48 9.65 -30.84
C LEU A 304 3.41 9.63 -32.06
N GLN A 305 4.67 10.06 -31.93
CA GLN A 305 5.59 10.25 -33.05
C GLN A 305 6.72 9.20 -33.08
N ALA A 306 7.66 9.32 -34.02
CA ALA A 306 8.76 8.38 -34.28
C ALA A 306 9.69 8.06 -33.08
N GLY A 307 9.44 8.65 -31.90
CA GLY A 307 10.11 8.37 -30.63
C GLY A 307 9.25 7.66 -29.57
N SER A 308 8.05 7.17 -29.93
CA SER A 308 7.13 6.53 -28.99
C SER A 308 7.81 5.44 -28.17
N ARG A 309 7.70 5.55 -26.85
CA ARG A 309 8.36 4.64 -25.90
C ARG A 309 7.33 3.80 -25.19
N SER A 310 7.43 2.49 -25.37
CA SER A 310 6.61 1.52 -24.63
C SER A 310 7.39 0.95 -23.46
N MET A 311 6.73 0.88 -22.31
CA MET A 311 7.29 0.47 -21.02
C MET A 311 6.28 -0.39 -20.27
N LEU A 312 6.76 -1.16 -19.30
CA LEU A 312 5.95 -2.13 -18.55
C LEU A 312 5.83 -1.77 -17.07
N ASP A 313 4.64 -1.98 -16.55
CA ASP A 313 4.35 -2.07 -15.14
C ASP A 313 4.16 -3.54 -14.77
N LEU A 314 4.64 -3.93 -13.59
CA LEU A 314 4.54 -5.29 -13.08
C LEU A 314 3.85 -5.26 -11.72
N SER A 315 2.74 -5.98 -11.57
CA SER A 315 2.11 -6.21 -10.27
C SER A 315 1.93 -7.70 -9.99
N VAL A 316 2.04 -8.07 -8.71
CA VAL A 316 1.79 -9.44 -8.25
C VAL A 316 0.84 -9.41 -7.07
N ASP A 317 -0.33 -9.99 -7.27
CA ASP A 317 -1.39 -10.11 -6.29
C ASP A 317 -1.53 -11.56 -5.79
N GLY A 318 -2.27 -11.74 -4.70
CA GLY A 318 -2.55 -13.08 -4.16
C GLY A 318 -1.43 -13.66 -3.30
N LEU A 319 -0.43 -12.86 -2.91
CA LEU A 319 0.71 -13.29 -2.08
C LEU A 319 0.35 -13.62 -0.62
N ARG A 320 -0.93 -13.54 -0.24
CA ARG A 320 -1.39 -13.90 1.11
C ARG A 320 -1.28 -15.42 1.31
N GLY A 321 -0.47 -15.84 2.29
CA GLY A 321 -0.26 -17.26 2.59
C GLY A 321 0.93 -17.89 1.87
N VAL A 322 1.73 -17.09 1.14
CA VAL A 322 3.05 -17.52 0.67
C VAL A 322 4.06 -17.31 1.81
N ASP A 323 4.68 -18.39 2.28
CA ASP A 323 5.49 -18.38 3.51
C ASP A 323 6.76 -17.51 3.41
N SER A 324 7.28 -17.27 2.20
CA SER A 324 8.44 -16.40 1.99
C SER A 324 8.56 -15.92 0.54
N VAL A 325 8.57 -14.60 0.33
CA VAL A 325 8.72 -13.95 -0.98
C VAL A 325 10.02 -13.16 -0.99
N GLY A 326 10.91 -13.48 -1.92
CA GLY A 326 12.19 -12.81 -2.16
C GLY A 326 12.17 -11.84 -3.34
N GLY A 327 13.25 -11.08 -3.51
CA GLY A 327 13.45 -10.13 -4.60
C GLY A 327 12.95 -8.72 -4.29
N LEU A 328 12.96 -7.83 -5.29
CA LEU A 328 12.63 -6.40 -5.10
C LEU A 328 11.21 -6.16 -4.56
N LEU A 329 10.26 -7.04 -4.88
CA LEU A 329 8.89 -7.00 -4.38
C LEU A 329 8.70 -7.84 -3.10
N GLY A 330 9.73 -8.58 -2.67
CA GLY A 330 9.72 -9.46 -1.52
C GLY A 330 10.01 -8.77 -0.18
N VAL A 331 10.26 -9.57 0.86
CA VAL A 331 10.56 -9.06 2.22
C VAL A 331 12.00 -8.58 2.39
N ASP A 332 12.86 -8.84 1.40
CA ASP A 332 14.26 -8.42 1.29
C ASP A 332 14.46 -7.27 0.29
N SER A 333 13.37 -6.55 -0.01
CA SER A 333 13.33 -5.42 -0.95
C SER A 333 14.45 -4.40 -0.72
N SER A 334 14.66 -3.98 0.54
CA SER A 334 15.67 -2.97 0.90
C SER A 334 17.12 -3.46 0.88
N LEU A 335 17.36 -4.78 0.86
CA LEU A 335 18.70 -5.37 0.76
C LEU A 335 19.13 -5.65 -0.68
N THR A 336 18.15 -5.79 -1.58
CA THR A 336 18.34 -6.09 -3.01
C THR A 336 18.15 -4.87 -3.90
N ALA A 337 17.45 -3.84 -3.42
CA ALA A 337 17.40 -2.53 -4.05
C ALA A 337 18.76 -1.83 -3.89
N GLU A 338 19.56 -1.83 -4.95
CA GLU A 338 20.83 -1.11 -4.93
C GLU A 338 20.57 0.38 -4.75
N GLN A 339 21.36 1.00 -3.86
CA GLN A 339 21.28 2.43 -3.59
C GLN A 339 21.60 3.23 -4.86
N GLN A 340 20.88 4.35 -5.01
CA GLN A 340 21.16 5.37 -6.03
C GLN A 340 22.67 5.69 -6.07
N HIS A 341 23.24 5.80 -7.27
CA HIS A 341 24.68 6.07 -7.42
C HIS A 341 25.03 7.34 -6.61
N PRO A 342 26.11 7.36 -5.80
CA PRO A 342 26.41 8.47 -4.87
C PRO A 342 26.52 9.87 -5.52
N GLU A 343 26.73 9.92 -6.84
CA GLU A 343 26.81 11.14 -7.63
C GLU A 343 25.44 11.66 -8.11
N CYS A 344 24.41 10.80 -8.05
CA CYS A 344 23.02 11.11 -8.34
C CYS A 344 22.22 11.46 -7.06
N VAL A 345 22.85 11.36 -5.89
CA VAL A 345 22.29 11.81 -4.61
C VAL A 345 22.54 13.31 -4.50
N GLU A 346 21.53 14.14 -4.71
CA GLU A 346 21.64 15.55 -4.33
C GLU A 346 21.84 15.65 -2.80
N VAL A 347 22.83 16.45 -2.41
CA VAL A 347 23.20 16.67 -1.00
C VAL A 347 22.10 17.48 -0.31
N SER A 348 21.11 16.81 0.26
CA SER A 348 20.17 17.42 1.20
C SER A 348 20.55 17.06 2.63
N PHE A 349 20.98 18.07 3.38
CA PHE A 349 21.33 17.98 4.79
C PHE A 349 20.08 17.90 5.68
N ILE A 350 20.13 16.97 6.64
CA ILE A 350 19.63 17.05 8.03
C ILE A 350 18.12 16.87 8.29
N GLU A 351 17.85 15.66 8.80
CA GLU A 351 17.07 15.27 9.99
C GLU A 351 15.55 15.02 9.97
N GLN A 352 15.27 13.77 10.38
CA GLN A 352 14.22 13.31 11.30
C GLN A 352 12.78 13.47 10.79
N GLY A 353 12.09 12.41 10.37
CA GLY A 353 11.79 11.23 11.19
C GLY A 353 10.28 11.16 11.38
N VAL A 354 9.76 9.93 11.48
CA VAL A 354 8.39 9.54 11.88
C VAL A 354 7.36 9.35 10.75
N ARG A 355 7.40 8.14 10.19
CA ARG A 355 6.34 7.10 10.26
C ARG A 355 4.92 7.52 9.84
N SER A 356 4.59 7.23 8.58
CA SER A 356 3.22 7.18 8.09
C SER A 356 2.66 5.75 8.13
N THR A 357 1.54 5.60 8.83
CA THR A 357 0.54 4.52 8.67
C THR A 357 -0.80 5.26 8.68
N ARG A 358 -1.81 5.02 7.84
CA ARG A 358 -2.30 3.76 7.26
C ARG A 358 -3.28 4.16 6.13
N TYR A 359 -3.11 3.63 4.92
CA TYR A 359 -4.16 3.61 3.89
C TYR A 359 -4.53 2.14 3.70
N GLU A 360 -5.74 1.76 4.11
CA GLU A 360 -6.32 0.47 3.72
C GLU A 360 -6.90 0.63 2.31
N GLN A 361 -6.04 0.35 1.32
CA GLN A 361 -6.42 -0.01 -0.03
C GLN A 361 -5.76 -1.36 -0.34
N SER A 362 -6.40 -2.16 -1.18
CA SER A 362 -5.88 -3.44 -1.66
C SER A 362 -4.37 -3.36 -1.88
N ARG A 363 -3.62 -4.18 -1.14
CA ARG A 363 -2.16 -4.14 -1.01
C ARG A 363 -1.51 -4.75 -2.26
N ALA A 364 -1.73 -4.13 -3.41
CA ALA A 364 -1.10 -4.50 -4.67
C ALA A 364 0.39 -4.14 -4.57
N VAL A 365 1.23 -5.15 -4.80
CA VAL A 365 2.68 -5.08 -4.74
C VAL A 365 3.17 -5.01 -6.18
N GLY A 366 4.07 -4.08 -6.49
CA GLY A 366 4.44 -3.86 -7.89
C GLY A 366 5.50 -2.81 -8.17
N PHE A 367 5.91 -2.78 -9.43
CA PHE A 367 6.79 -1.79 -10.05
C PHE A 367 5.96 -0.95 -11.02
N HIS A 368 6.13 0.36 -10.95
CA HIS A 368 5.53 1.33 -11.85
C HIS A 368 6.60 2.13 -12.59
N SER A 369 6.54 2.11 -13.91
CA SER A 369 7.37 2.92 -14.80
C SER A 369 6.99 4.40 -14.71
N PRO A 370 7.94 5.30 -15.01
CA PRO A 370 7.70 6.73 -14.94
C PRO A 370 6.72 7.24 -15.99
N ARG A 371 6.05 8.38 -15.70
CA ARG A 371 5.20 9.10 -16.65
C ARG A 371 5.79 10.44 -17.02
N SER A 372 5.87 10.72 -18.31
CA SER A 372 6.13 12.04 -18.87
C SER A 372 4.85 12.86 -18.92
N ASN A 373 4.77 13.92 -18.11
CA ASN A 373 3.66 14.89 -18.18
C ASN A 373 3.87 15.85 -19.36
N TYR A 374 3.63 15.41 -20.60
CA TYR A 374 3.46 16.34 -21.72
C TYR A 374 1.98 16.67 -21.92
N ALA A 375 1.61 17.90 -21.56
CA ALA A 375 0.34 18.47 -21.98
C ALA A 375 0.33 18.60 -23.52
N PRO A 376 -0.76 18.22 -24.21
CA PRO A 376 -0.86 18.46 -25.64
C PRO A 376 -0.82 19.97 -25.90
N LEU A 377 0.18 20.40 -26.69
CA LEU A 377 0.14 21.67 -27.38
C LEU A 377 -1.15 21.69 -28.21
N ARG A 378 -2.19 22.34 -27.69
CA ARG A 378 -3.38 22.66 -28.48
C ARG A 378 -2.94 23.57 -29.60
N ASP A 379 -3.13 23.09 -30.82
CA ASP A 379 -2.94 23.84 -32.05
C ASP A 379 -3.59 25.22 -31.94
N ALA A 380 -2.76 26.25 -32.05
CA ALA A 380 -3.22 27.60 -32.30
C ALA A 380 -3.66 27.67 -33.77
N VAL A 381 -4.97 27.83 -33.98
CA VAL A 381 -5.56 28.27 -35.24
C VAL A 381 -5.30 29.76 -35.44
#